data_AF-A0A7Y2SJ73-F1
#
_entry.id   AF-A0A7Y2SJ73-F1
#
_cell.length_a   1.000
_cell.length_b   1.000
_cell.length_c   1.000
_cell.angle_alpha   90.00
_cell.angle_beta   90.00
_cell.angle_gamma   90.00
#
_symmetry.space_group_name_H-M   'P 1'
#
loop_
_entity.id
_entity.type
_entity.pdbx_description
1 polymer ?
#
loop_
_entity_poly.entity_id
_entity_poly.type
_entity_poly.pdbx_seq_one_letter_code
_entity_poly.pdbx_strand_id
1 'polypeptide(L)'
;MADPSPPANPWLATRTRTGQEYDAPYEARAAAGGNVHGEADLLTALLPAMAPQPAVDTPYRVLDAGCGTGRIAIELARRGVAVVGVDLDAVMLTQARAKAPQLDWRQGDLAALDLGRRFDAVLLAGNVMIYLTPGTEAATLDNLARHLEPGGLVVAAFELPPPSWSHLTLETYDRLAAAAGLTLVSRWSTWQQDVWRPEDHYAVSVHRR
;
A
#
# COMPACT_ATOMS: atom_id res chain seq x y z
N MET A 1 27.35 -25.70 -7.10
CA MET A 1 26.48 -25.47 -5.93
C MET A 1 25.32 -24.67 -6.44
N ALA A 2 24.12 -25.24 -6.47
CA ALA A 2 22.92 -24.50 -6.85
C ALA A 2 22.68 -23.44 -5.77
N ASP A 3 22.52 -22.19 -6.20
CA ASP A 3 22.06 -21.10 -5.34
C ASP A 3 20.71 -21.51 -4.74
N PRO A 4 20.51 -21.49 -3.41
CA PRO A 4 19.20 -21.79 -2.85
C PRO A 4 18.17 -20.85 -3.48
N SER A 5 17.08 -21.42 -4.02
CA SER A 5 15.98 -20.62 -4.54
C SER A 5 15.54 -19.61 -3.48
N PRO A 6 15.31 -18.33 -3.84
CA PRO A 6 14.91 -17.33 -2.87
C PRO A 6 13.65 -17.80 -2.14
N PRO A 7 13.50 -17.48 -0.84
CA PRO A 7 12.33 -17.87 -0.07
C PRO A 7 11.07 -17.37 -0.78
N ALA A 8 10.08 -18.26 -0.93
CA ALA A 8 8.83 -17.92 -1.58
C ALA A 8 8.09 -16.83 -0.79
N ASN A 9 7.59 -15.80 -1.48
CA ASN A 9 6.85 -14.72 -0.85
C ASN A 9 5.58 -15.25 -0.16
N PRO A 10 5.30 -14.87 1.11
CA PRO A 10 4.15 -15.39 1.87
C PRO A 10 2.79 -15.22 1.19
N TRP A 11 2.55 -14.10 0.50
CA TRP A 11 1.31 -13.86 -0.23
C TRP A 11 1.11 -14.88 -1.35
N LEU A 12 2.13 -15.05 -2.21
CA LEU A 12 2.07 -16.00 -3.32
C LEU A 12 1.95 -17.45 -2.83
N ALA A 13 2.52 -17.76 -1.66
CA ALA A 13 2.47 -19.10 -1.07
C ALA A 13 1.11 -19.44 -0.41
N THR A 14 0.40 -18.44 0.11
CA THR A 14 -0.81 -18.66 0.92
C THR A 14 -2.11 -18.24 0.25
N ARG A 15 -2.05 -17.44 -0.82
CA ARG A 15 -3.27 -17.00 -1.52
C ARG A 15 -4.00 -18.19 -2.14
N THR A 16 -5.24 -18.39 -1.69
CA THR A 16 -6.15 -19.42 -2.21
C THR A 16 -7.20 -18.88 -3.19
N ARG A 17 -7.55 -17.59 -3.10
CA ARG A 17 -8.61 -16.96 -3.92
C ARG A 17 -8.06 -16.37 -5.20
N THR A 18 -8.69 -16.66 -6.32
CA THR A 18 -8.47 -15.96 -7.60
C THR A 18 -8.94 -14.50 -7.53
N GLY A 19 -8.52 -13.65 -8.47
CA GLY A 19 -8.82 -12.21 -8.39
C GLY A 19 -10.32 -11.87 -8.35
N GLN A 20 -11.20 -12.62 -9.05
CA GLN A 20 -12.65 -12.39 -8.95
C GLN A 20 -13.20 -12.75 -7.56
N GLU A 21 -12.76 -13.87 -6.98
CA GLU A 21 -13.15 -14.28 -5.62
C GLU A 21 -12.61 -13.32 -4.55
N TYR A 22 -11.50 -12.64 -4.85
CA TYR A 22 -10.92 -11.63 -3.98
C TYR A 22 -11.81 -10.40 -3.85
N ASP A 23 -12.47 -9.99 -4.93
CA ASP A 23 -13.30 -8.77 -4.95
C ASP A 23 -14.73 -8.98 -4.41
N ALA A 24 -15.24 -10.21 -4.47
CA ALA A 24 -16.62 -10.54 -4.10
C ALA A 24 -17.08 -10.01 -2.72
N PRO A 25 -16.27 -10.06 -1.63
CA PRO A 25 -16.67 -9.51 -0.34
C PRO A 25 -16.84 -7.98 -0.37
N TYR A 26 -15.98 -7.28 -1.13
CA TYR A 26 -16.06 -5.83 -1.28
C TYR A 26 -17.25 -5.45 -2.15
N GLU A 27 -17.49 -6.16 -3.24
CA GLU A 27 -18.66 -5.95 -4.11
C GLU A 27 -19.97 -6.16 -3.34
N ALA A 28 -20.06 -7.21 -2.51
CA ALA A 28 -21.21 -7.46 -1.64
C ALA A 28 -21.42 -6.33 -0.62
N ARG A 29 -20.35 -5.85 0.04
CA ARG A 29 -20.43 -4.73 0.99
C ARG A 29 -20.86 -3.43 0.30
N ALA A 30 -20.33 -3.15 -0.90
CA ALA A 30 -20.73 -1.98 -1.69
C ALA A 30 -22.20 -2.06 -2.11
N ALA A 31 -22.67 -3.23 -2.57
CA ALA A 31 -24.07 -3.46 -2.92
C ALA A 31 -25.02 -3.31 -1.70
N ALA A 32 -24.53 -3.59 -0.50
CA ALA A 32 -25.23 -3.33 0.76
C ALA A 32 -25.16 -1.87 1.24
N GLY A 33 -24.58 -0.96 0.44
CA GLY A 33 -24.44 0.46 0.78
C GLY A 33 -23.28 0.78 1.74
N GLY A 34 -22.43 -0.20 2.05
CA GLY A 34 -21.25 0.00 2.89
C GLY A 34 -20.12 0.71 2.14
N ASN A 35 -19.41 1.61 2.83
CA ASN A 35 -18.20 2.23 2.27
C ASN A 35 -17.08 1.19 2.15
N VAL A 36 -16.56 0.98 0.94
CA VAL A 36 -15.44 0.08 0.63
C VAL A 36 -14.19 0.83 0.14
N HIS A 37 -14.15 2.14 0.35
CA HIS A 37 -13.12 3.04 -0.15
C HIS A 37 -12.58 3.97 0.94
N GLY A 38 -12.65 3.57 2.21
CA GLY A 38 -12.13 4.37 3.34
C GLY A 38 -10.65 4.73 3.18
N GLU A 39 -9.88 3.86 2.52
CA GLU A 39 -8.47 4.08 2.20
C GLU A 39 -8.29 5.25 1.21
N ALA A 40 -9.14 5.28 0.17
CA ALA A 40 -9.14 6.37 -0.81
C ALA A 40 -9.67 7.68 -0.19
N ASP A 41 -10.65 7.60 0.72
CA ASP A 41 -11.18 8.74 1.46
C ASP A 41 -10.08 9.41 2.28
N LEU A 42 -9.38 8.62 3.11
CA LEU A 42 -8.30 9.11 3.93
C LEU A 42 -7.20 9.73 3.07
N LEU A 43 -6.71 9.01 2.05
CA LEU A 43 -5.61 9.49 1.23
C LEU A 43 -5.98 10.79 0.50
N THR A 44 -7.20 10.89 -0.04
CA THR A 44 -7.67 12.10 -0.73
C THR A 44 -7.74 13.31 0.21
N ALA A 45 -8.04 13.10 1.50
CA ALA A 45 -7.99 14.16 2.51
C ALA A 45 -6.55 14.55 2.89
N LEU A 46 -5.64 13.57 2.98
CA LEU A 46 -4.24 13.80 3.39
C LEU A 46 -3.41 14.51 2.33
N LEU A 47 -3.62 14.21 1.04
CA LEU A 47 -2.84 14.78 -0.07
C LEU A 47 -2.77 16.33 -0.02
N PRO A 48 -3.89 17.08 -0.02
CA PRO A 48 -3.85 18.55 0.08
C PRO A 48 -3.41 19.09 1.43
N ALA A 49 -3.59 18.31 2.51
CA ALA A 49 -3.27 18.75 3.86
C ALA A 49 -1.78 18.57 4.23
N MET A 50 -1.13 17.56 3.68
CA MET A 50 0.15 17.06 4.22
C MET A 50 1.21 16.73 3.18
N ALA A 51 0.84 16.45 1.93
CA ALA A 51 1.79 16.16 0.86
C ALA A 51 2.26 17.44 0.16
N PRO A 52 3.38 17.40 -0.60
CA PRO A 52 3.84 18.54 -1.38
C PRO A 52 2.77 18.93 -2.41
N GLN A 53 2.57 20.24 -2.59
CA GLN A 53 1.62 20.72 -3.57
C GLN A 53 2.16 20.46 -4.98
N PRO A 54 1.39 19.80 -5.86
CA PRO A 54 1.79 19.63 -7.25
C PRO A 54 1.77 20.99 -7.96
N ALA A 55 2.36 21.04 -9.15
CA ALA A 55 2.24 22.21 -10.01
C ALA A 55 0.76 22.49 -10.34
N VAL A 56 0.45 23.75 -10.66
CA VAL A 56 -0.90 24.18 -11.05
C VAL A 56 -1.41 23.31 -12.19
N ASP A 57 -2.70 22.96 -12.15
CA ASP A 57 -3.38 22.09 -13.11
C ASP A 57 -2.78 20.67 -13.25
N THR A 58 -1.98 20.23 -12.28
CA THR A 58 -1.38 18.89 -12.27
C THR A 58 -1.99 18.07 -11.12
N PRO A 59 -2.47 16.84 -11.37
CA PRO A 59 -3.01 16.01 -10.31
C PRO A 59 -1.92 15.50 -9.37
N TYR A 60 -2.30 15.16 -8.13
CA TYR A 60 -1.45 14.36 -7.24
C TYR A 60 -1.12 13.02 -7.88
N ARG A 61 0.10 12.55 -7.64
CA ARG A 61 0.64 11.28 -8.13
C ARG A 61 0.75 10.31 -6.96
N VAL A 62 0.13 9.15 -7.09
CA VAL A 62 0.11 8.12 -6.06
C VAL A 62 0.61 6.79 -6.62
N LEU A 63 1.46 6.12 -5.83
CA LEU A 63 1.77 4.71 -6.01
C LEU A 63 0.88 3.87 -5.07
N ASP A 64 0.02 3.04 -5.64
CA ASP A 64 -0.69 1.98 -4.90
C ASP A 64 0.22 0.73 -4.88
N ALA A 65 0.95 0.54 -3.78
CA ALA A 65 1.96 -0.48 -3.61
C ALA A 65 1.36 -1.73 -2.95
N GLY A 66 1.29 -2.84 -3.69
CA GLY A 66 0.47 -4.00 -3.35
C GLY A 66 -1.00 -3.79 -3.72
N CYS A 67 -1.25 -3.31 -4.95
CA CYS A 67 -2.56 -2.83 -5.38
C CYS A 67 -3.62 -3.93 -5.58
N GLY A 68 -3.23 -5.20 -5.62
CA GLY A 68 -4.09 -6.33 -5.89
C GLY A 68 -4.89 -6.15 -7.19
N THR A 69 -6.20 -6.31 -7.09
CA THR A 69 -7.17 -6.15 -8.20
C THR A 69 -7.47 -4.68 -8.53
N GLY A 70 -6.81 -3.73 -7.87
CA GLY A 70 -6.87 -2.31 -8.19
C GLY A 70 -8.01 -1.54 -7.52
N ARG A 71 -8.72 -2.12 -6.53
CA ARG A 71 -9.88 -1.48 -5.86
C ARG A 71 -9.62 -0.02 -5.46
N ILE A 72 -8.46 0.26 -4.87
CA ILE A 72 -8.14 1.61 -4.39
C ILE A 72 -7.58 2.49 -5.50
N ALA A 73 -6.61 2.01 -6.27
CA ALA A 73 -6.09 2.75 -7.42
C ALA A 73 -7.17 3.22 -8.40
N ILE A 74 -8.17 2.38 -8.69
CA ILE A 74 -9.29 2.72 -9.58
C ILE A 74 -10.13 3.85 -8.98
N GLU A 75 -10.44 3.76 -7.70
CA GLU A 75 -11.25 4.79 -7.03
C GLU A 75 -10.50 6.13 -6.92
N LEU A 76 -9.20 6.11 -6.59
CA LEU A 76 -8.36 7.30 -6.57
C LEU A 76 -8.28 7.96 -7.95
N ALA A 77 -8.14 7.16 -9.02
CA ALA A 77 -8.16 7.68 -10.38
C ALA A 77 -9.50 8.34 -10.74
N ARG A 78 -10.62 7.76 -10.31
CA ARG A 78 -11.96 8.35 -10.48
C ARG A 78 -12.10 9.70 -9.77
N ARG A 79 -11.31 9.94 -8.71
CA ARG A 79 -11.22 11.21 -7.96
C ARG A 79 -10.21 12.20 -8.54
N GLY A 80 -9.61 11.90 -9.69
CA GLY A 80 -8.66 12.78 -10.37
C GLY A 80 -7.21 12.66 -9.90
N VAL A 81 -6.85 11.60 -9.16
CA VAL A 81 -5.46 11.31 -8.79
C VAL A 81 -4.79 10.53 -9.92
N ALA A 82 -3.55 10.87 -10.26
CA ALA A 82 -2.74 10.07 -11.18
C ALA A 82 -2.13 8.87 -10.44
N VAL A 83 -2.65 7.67 -10.71
CA VAL A 83 -2.26 6.47 -9.95
C VAL A 83 -1.47 5.47 -10.77
N VAL A 84 -0.51 4.83 -10.13
CA VAL A 84 0.22 3.67 -10.62
C VAL A 84 0.01 2.55 -9.63
N GLY A 85 -0.52 1.41 -10.10
CA GLY A 85 -0.65 0.21 -9.27
C GLY A 85 0.52 -0.73 -9.48
N VAL A 86 1.15 -1.17 -8.40
CA VAL A 86 2.18 -2.21 -8.41
C VAL A 86 1.72 -3.39 -7.58
N ASP A 87 1.86 -4.60 -8.10
CA ASP A 87 1.68 -5.82 -7.32
C ASP A 87 2.66 -6.91 -7.77
N LEU A 88 2.99 -7.83 -6.88
CA LEU A 88 3.83 -8.98 -7.20
C LEU A 88 3.04 -10.04 -8.00
N ASP A 89 1.72 -10.11 -7.78
CA ASP A 89 0.85 -11.15 -8.31
C ASP A 89 0.26 -10.79 -9.69
N ALA A 90 0.75 -11.47 -10.73
CA ALA A 90 0.26 -11.31 -12.10
C ALA A 90 -1.24 -11.62 -12.27
N VAL A 91 -1.80 -12.54 -11.47
CA VAL A 91 -3.21 -12.92 -11.54
C VAL A 91 -4.09 -11.75 -11.08
N MET A 92 -3.68 -11.08 -10.01
CA MET A 92 -4.38 -9.89 -9.51
C MET A 92 -4.31 -8.74 -10.51
N LEU A 93 -3.13 -8.48 -11.07
CA LEU A 93 -2.95 -7.44 -12.08
C LEU A 93 -3.71 -7.71 -13.38
N THR A 94 -3.96 -8.98 -13.72
CA THR A 94 -4.81 -9.33 -14.86
C THR A 94 -6.24 -8.81 -14.65
N GLN A 95 -6.79 -8.95 -13.44
CA GLN A 95 -8.10 -8.40 -13.10
C GLN A 95 -8.08 -6.87 -13.03
N ALA A 96 -7.04 -6.28 -12.43
CA ALA A 96 -6.89 -4.83 -12.37
C ALA A 96 -6.91 -4.19 -13.77
N ARG A 97 -6.15 -4.77 -14.72
CA ARG A 97 -6.13 -4.35 -16.13
C ARG A 97 -7.47 -4.54 -16.83
N ALA A 98 -8.20 -5.62 -16.53
CA ALA A 98 -9.54 -5.83 -17.10
C ALA A 98 -10.55 -4.78 -16.60
N LYS A 99 -10.46 -4.37 -15.32
CA LYS A 99 -11.34 -3.39 -14.70
C LYS A 99 -11.05 -1.95 -15.14
N ALA A 100 -9.77 -1.61 -15.31
CA ALA A 100 -9.35 -0.27 -15.68
C ALA A 100 -8.12 -0.31 -16.60
N PRO A 101 -8.30 -0.62 -17.89
CA PRO A 101 -7.20 -0.75 -18.85
C PRO A 101 -6.45 0.56 -19.12
N GLN A 102 -7.05 1.70 -18.78
CA GLN A 102 -6.45 3.03 -18.89
C GLN A 102 -5.45 3.35 -17.78
N LEU A 103 -5.44 2.60 -16.68
CA LEU A 103 -4.50 2.82 -15.58
C LEU A 103 -3.19 2.07 -15.78
N ASP A 104 -2.15 2.59 -15.14
CA ASP A 104 -0.81 2.06 -15.25
C ASP A 104 -0.56 0.96 -14.21
N TRP A 105 -0.52 -0.29 -14.68
CA TRP A 105 -0.39 -1.48 -13.84
C TRP A 105 0.95 -2.18 -14.07
N ARG A 106 1.77 -2.28 -13.01
CA ARG A 106 3.12 -2.83 -13.06
C ARG A 106 3.22 -4.07 -12.19
N GLN A 107 3.80 -5.13 -12.76
CA GLN A 107 4.20 -6.28 -11.96
C GLN A 107 5.60 -6.03 -11.41
N GLY A 108 5.81 -6.22 -10.12
CA GLY A 108 7.13 -6.07 -9.53
C GLY A 108 7.18 -6.30 -8.03
N ASP A 109 8.37 -6.61 -7.53
CA ASP A 109 8.67 -6.66 -6.10
C ASP A 109 8.96 -5.24 -5.59
N LEU A 110 8.25 -4.82 -4.54
CA LEU A 110 8.40 -3.49 -3.95
C LEU A 110 9.81 -3.24 -3.39
N ALA A 111 10.58 -4.28 -3.04
CA ALA A 111 11.96 -4.15 -2.57
C ALA A 111 12.94 -3.76 -3.70
N ALA A 112 12.62 -4.09 -4.95
CA ALA A 112 13.53 -3.93 -6.11
C ALA A 112 12.93 -3.11 -7.27
N LEU A 113 11.69 -2.67 -7.13
CA LEU A 113 10.99 -1.86 -8.13
C LEU A 113 11.78 -0.60 -8.49
N ASP A 114 11.87 -0.27 -9.77
CA ASP A 114 12.29 1.05 -10.25
C ASP A 114 11.28 1.54 -11.30
N LEU A 115 10.57 2.63 -10.98
CA LEU A 115 9.60 3.26 -11.88
C LEU A 115 10.17 4.46 -12.63
N GLY A 116 11.42 4.87 -12.35
CA GLY A 116 12.04 6.06 -12.96
C GLY A 116 11.31 7.38 -12.64
N ARG A 117 10.42 7.39 -11.64
CA ARG A 117 9.63 8.57 -11.25
C ARG A 117 9.30 8.57 -9.77
N ARG A 118 8.91 9.75 -9.27
CA ARG A 118 8.52 9.98 -7.88
C ARG A 118 7.03 10.31 -7.75
N PHE A 119 6.52 10.13 -6.53
CA PHE A 119 5.13 10.25 -6.16
C PHE A 119 4.96 11.19 -4.97
N ASP A 120 3.79 11.82 -4.89
CA ASP A 120 3.43 12.68 -3.77
C ASP A 120 2.99 11.83 -2.56
N ALA A 121 2.47 10.62 -2.82
CA ALA A 121 2.27 9.59 -1.80
C ALA A 121 2.44 8.16 -2.33
N VAL A 122 2.78 7.25 -1.41
CA VAL A 122 2.77 5.80 -1.58
C VAL A 122 1.76 5.22 -0.60
N LEU A 123 0.84 4.39 -1.09
CA LEU A 123 -0.20 3.74 -0.30
C LEU A 123 0.04 2.23 -0.24
N LEU A 124 0.02 1.66 0.96
CA LEU A 124 0.00 0.21 1.21
C LEU A 124 -1.28 -0.14 1.95
N ALA A 125 -2.37 -0.36 1.22
CA ALA A 125 -3.70 -0.55 1.81
C ALA A 125 -4.00 -2.00 2.23
N GLY A 126 -3.34 -2.99 1.62
CA GLY A 126 -3.73 -4.41 1.71
C GLY A 126 -2.79 -5.30 2.54
N ASN A 127 -2.59 -5.02 3.84
CA ASN A 127 -1.71 -5.80 4.73
C ASN A 127 -0.30 -6.06 4.13
N VAL A 128 0.17 -5.20 3.23
CA VAL A 128 1.29 -5.50 2.33
C VAL A 128 2.58 -5.75 3.11
N MET A 129 2.84 -4.91 4.12
CA MET A 129 4.05 -4.97 4.94
C MET A 129 4.23 -6.32 5.63
N ILE A 130 3.15 -6.96 6.08
CA ILE A 130 3.20 -8.24 6.80
C ILE A 130 3.20 -9.45 5.85
N TYR A 131 3.03 -9.23 4.54
CA TYR A 131 3.12 -10.23 3.47
C TYR A 131 4.41 -10.11 2.64
N LEU A 132 5.30 -9.19 2.99
CA LEU A 132 6.61 -9.10 2.35
C LEU A 132 7.41 -10.38 2.58
N THR A 133 8.35 -10.63 1.68
CA THR A 133 9.30 -11.73 1.87
C THR A 133 10.12 -11.43 3.14
N PRO A 134 10.22 -12.35 4.10
CA PRO A 134 10.91 -12.07 5.36
C PRO A 134 12.33 -11.55 5.15
N GLY A 135 12.67 -10.43 5.79
CA GLY A 135 13.97 -9.77 5.65
C GLY A 135 14.04 -8.72 4.53
N THR A 136 12.98 -8.52 3.74
CA THR A 136 12.93 -7.47 2.71
C THR A 136 12.20 -6.21 3.16
N GLU A 137 11.72 -6.13 4.40
CA GLU A 137 10.92 -5.02 4.93
C GLU A 137 11.72 -3.71 4.91
N ALA A 138 12.99 -3.74 5.33
CA ALA A 138 13.89 -2.60 5.30
C ALA A 138 14.14 -2.12 3.86
N ALA A 139 14.52 -3.04 2.96
CA ALA A 139 14.78 -2.72 1.56
C ALA A 139 13.54 -2.18 0.84
N THR A 140 12.35 -2.70 1.20
CA THR A 140 11.07 -2.20 0.71
C THR A 140 10.84 -0.77 1.15
N LEU A 141 10.97 -0.46 2.45
CA LEU A 141 10.78 0.90 2.95
C LEU A 141 11.78 1.90 2.35
N ASP A 142 13.05 1.50 2.23
CA ASP A 142 14.07 2.29 1.53
C ASP A 142 13.68 2.58 0.08
N ASN A 143 13.19 1.56 -0.64
CA ASN A 143 12.80 1.73 -2.03
C ASN A 143 11.55 2.62 -2.17
N LEU A 144 10.55 2.45 -1.32
CA LEU A 144 9.35 3.29 -1.33
C LEU A 144 9.68 4.75 -0.97
N ALA A 145 10.58 4.98 0.00
CA ALA A 145 11.09 6.32 0.32
C ALA A 145 11.81 6.95 -0.88
N ARG A 146 12.62 6.20 -1.63
CA ARG A 146 13.28 6.70 -2.86
C ARG A 146 12.29 7.12 -3.96
N HIS A 147 11.12 6.50 -3.99
CA HIS A 147 10.02 6.81 -4.92
C HIS A 147 9.14 7.98 -4.46
N LEU A 148 9.35 8.56 -3.28
CA LEU A 148 8.61 9.75 -2.86
C LEU A 148 9.27 11.03 -3.32
N GLU A 149 8.49 12.08 -3.56
CA GLU A 149 9.02 13.45 -3.56
C GLU A 149 9.50 13.84 -2.15
N PRO A 150 10.42 14.80 -2.01
CA PRO A 150 10.72 15.41 -0.71
C PRO A 150 9.42 15.93 -0.07
N GLY A 151 9.13 15.55 1.18
CA GLY A 151 7.86 15.87 1.85
C GLY A 151 6.69 14.95 1.52
N GLY A 152 6.87 13.98 0.61
CA GLY A 152 5.87 12.99 0.22
C GLY A 152 5.51 12.02 1.35
N LEU A 153 4.38 11.33 1.21
CA LEU A 153 3.80 10.50 2.28
C LEU A 153 3.88 9.00 2.01
N VAL A 154 4.24 8.20 3.01
CA VAL A 154 3.91 6.76 3.04
C VAL A 154 2.71 6.57 3.95
N VAL A 155 1.62 6.04 3.40
CA VAL A 155 0.44 5.62 4.18
C VAL A 155 0.39 4.10 4.14
N ALA A 156 0.66 3.45 5.26
CA ALA A 156 0.64 2.00 5.36
C ALA A 156 -0.38 1.57 6.41
N ALA A 157 -1.17 0.56 6.07
CA ALA A 157 -2.02 -0.07 7.05
C ALA A 157 -1.90 -1.58 7.01
N PHE A 158 -1.86 -2.17 8.20
CA PHE A 158 -1.77 -3.61 8.35
C PHE A 158 -2.29 -4.08 9.71
N GLU A 159 -2.74 -5.33 9.74
CA GLU A 159 -3.02 -6.05 10.97
C GLU A 159 -1.76 -6.23 11.81
N LEU A 160 -1.91 -6.27 13.13
CA LEU A 160 -0.86 -6.54 14.12
C LEU A 160 -1.04 -7.96 14.66
N PRO A 161 -0.65 -8.98 13.87
CA PRO A 161 -0.84 -10.38 14.19
C PRO A 161 0.07 -10.81 15.34
N PRO A 162 -0.21 -11.95 15.98
CA PRO A 162 0.69 -12.51 16.97
C PRO A 162 2.07 -12.83 16.35
N PRO A 163 3.16 -12.79 17.15
CA PRO A 163 4.53 -13.02 16.68
C PRO A 163 4.76 -14.37 15.97
N SER A 164 3.87 -15.34 16.19
CA SER A 164 3.90 -16.64 15.49
C SER A 164 3.62 -16.55 14.00
N TRP A 165 3.05 -15.45 13.50
CA TRP A 165 2.69 -15.27 12.10
C TRP A 165 3.52 -14.19 11.41
N SER A 166 3.75 -13.04 12.04
CA SER A 166 4.68 -12.02 11.54
C SER A 166 5.50 -11.45 12.68
N HIS A 167 6.78 -11.20 12.40
CA HIS A 167 7.70 -10.55 13.33
C HIS A 167 7.63 -9.02 13.27
N LEU A 168 6.83 -8.47 12.34
CA LEU A 168 6.70 -7.04 12.15
C LEU A 168 5.77 -6.42 13.19
N THR A 169 6.36 -5.90 14.27
CA THR A 169 5.67 -5.04 15.25
C THR A 169 5.63 -3.59 14.78
N LEU A 170 4.78 -2.75 15.38
CA LEU A 170 4.81 -1.30 15.13
C LEU A 170 6.17 -0.68 15.50
N GLU A 171 6.77 -1.10 16.61
CA GLU A 171 8.11 -0.63 17.01
C GLU A 171 9.17 -0.99 15.96
N THR A 172 9.12 -2.21 15.43
CA THR A 172 10.02 -2.64 14.35
C THR A 172 9.76 -1.86 13.08
N TYR A 173 8.49 -1.71 12.69
CA TYR A 173 8.09 -0.93 11.52
C TYR A 173 8.55 0.52 11.60
N ASP A 174 8.34 1.20 12.74
CA ASP A 174 8.74 2.59 12.95
C ASP A 174 10.26 2.75 12.90
N ARG A 175 11.01 1.83 13.50
CA ARG A 175 12.48 1.82 13.44
C ARG A 175 12.99 1.66 12.01
N LEU A 176 12.38 0.76 11.22
CA LEU A 176 12.75 0.55 9.82
C LEU A 176 12.37 1.75 8.95
N ALA A 177 11.19 2.33 9.16
CA ALA A 177 10.76 3.53 8.46
C ALA A 177 11.69 4.72 8.76
N ALA A 178 12.06 4.92 10.03
CA ALA A 178 13.02 5.95 10.43
C ALA A 178 14.39 5.74 9.78
N ALA A 179 14.88 4.50 9.69
CA ALA A 179 16.14 4.19 9.00
C ALA A 179 16.10 4.53 7.50
N ALA A 180 14.91 4.41 6.87
CA ALA A 180 14.65 4.83 5.49
C ALA A 180 14.47 6.35 5.32
N GLY A 181 14.62 7.14 6.39
CA GLY A 181 14.42 8.59 6.38
C GLY A 181 12.95 9.01 6.45
N LEU A 182 12.05 8.13 6.86
CA LEU A 182 10.62 8.41 7.00
C LEU A 182 10.28 8.76 8.46
N THR A 183 9.63 9.88 8.68
CA THR A 183 9.19 10.33 10.02
C THR A 183 7.70 10.07 10.21
N LEU A 184 7.33 9.36 11.29
CA LEU A 184 5.93 9.15 11.65
C LEU A 184 5.26 10.49 11.97
N VAL A 185 4.13 10.78 11.33
CA VAL A 185 3.37 12.02 11.53
C VAL A 185 1.97 11.79 12.12
N SER A 186 1.35 10.64 11.82
CA SER A 186 0.04 10.27 12.37
C SER A 186 -0.10 8.75 12.47
N ARG A 187 -0.91 8.29 13.44
CA ARG A 187 -1.33 6.89 13.57
C ARG A 187 -2.78 6.77 14.05
N TRP A 188 -3.51 5.85 13.45
CA TRP A 188 -4.92 5.53 13.74
C TRP A 188 -5.15 4.02 13.75
N SER A 189 -6.26 3.58 14.34
CA SER A 189 -6.68 2.17 14.31
C SER A 189 -7.63 1.83 13.16
N THR A 190 -8.12 2.84 12.45
CA THR A 190 -8.97 2.66 11.25
C THR A 190 -8.67 3.72 10.20
N TRP A 191 -9.19 3.50 8.98
CA TRP A 191 -9.14 4.48 7.90
C TRP A 191 -10.03 5.70 8.13
N GLN A 192 -10.96 5.63 9.10
CA GLN A 192 -11.80 6.75 9.55
C GLN A 192 -11.10 7.61 10.62
N GLN A 193 -9.82 7.34 10.88
CA GLN A 193 -8.98 8.07 11.82
C GLN A 193 -9.40 7.88 13.29
N ASP A 194 -9.93 6.69 13.64
CA ASP A 194 -10.16 6.33 15.03
C ASP A 194 -8.84 6.34 15.81
N VAL A 195 -8.92 6.77 17.07
CA VAL A 195 -7.75 6.86 17.96
C VAL A 195 -7.12 5.49 18.13
N TRP A 196 -5.84 5.38 17.77
CA TRP A 196 -5.07 4.16 17.99
C TRP A 196 -4.73 3.95 19.47
N ARG A 197 -4.84 2.72 19.93
CA ARG A 197 -4.55 2.27 21.30
C ARG A 197 -3.69 1.01 21.29
N PRO A 198 -2.91 0.75 22.36
CA PRO A 198 -2.04 -0.44 22.43
C PRO A 198 -2.76 -1.78 22.26
N GLU A 199 -4.05 -1.85 22.60
CA GLU A 199 -4.90 -3.03 22.43
C GLU A 199 -5.40 -3.25 21.00
N ASP A 200 -5.24 -2.29 20.10
CA ASP A 200 -5.71 -2.41 18.72
C ASP A 200 -4.86 -3.41 17.93
N HIS A 201 -5.53 -4.19 17.09
CA HIS A 201 -4.90 -5.20 16.23
C HIS A 201 -4.75 -4.74 14.77
N TYR A 202 -4.95 -3.46 14.50
CA TYR A 202 -4.79 -2.85 13.18
C TYR A 202 -4.27 -1.44 13.36
N ALA A 203 -3.39 -1.01 12.46
CA ALA A 203 -2.87 0.34 12.49
C ALA A 203 -2.79 0.92 11.08
N VAL A 204 -3.20 2.17 10.94
CA VAL A 204 -2.94 3.03 9.78
C VAL A 204 -1.88 4.03 10.22
N SER A 205 -0.70 3.98 9.60
CA SER A 205 0.43 4.86 9.91
C SER A 205 0.73 5.75 8.72
N VAL A 206 0.89 7.04 8.97
CA VAL A 206 1.33 8.02 7.98
C VAL A 206 2.74 8.46 8.35
N HIS A 207 3.65 8.30 7.39
CA HIS A 207 5.01 8.83 7.49
C HIS A 207 5.25 9.87 6.41
N ARG A 208 6.16 10.79 6.68
CA ARG A 208 6.64 11.80 5.74
C ARG A 208 8.13 11.57 5.44
N ARG A 209 8.52 11.70 4.17
CA ARG A 209 9.91 11.74 3.72
C ARG A 209 10.55 13.11 3.92
#